data_AF-A0A6P4FJJ6-F1
#
_entry.id   AF-A0A6P4FJJ6-F1
#
_cell.length_a   1.000
_cell.length_b   1.000
_cell.length_c   1.000
_cell.angle_alpha   90.00
_cell.angle_beta   90.00
_cell.angle_gamma   90.00
#
_symmetry.space_group_name_H-M   'P 1'
#
loop_
_entity.id
_entity.type
_entity.pdbx_description
1 polymer ?
#
loop_
_entity_poly.entity_id
_entity_poly.type
_entity_poly.pdbx_seq_one_letter_code
_entity_poly.pdbx_strand_id
1 'polypeptide(L)'
;MACRTSFLKAILIILNVLLSLIGVTLIALSVYELNSSTPGTFEHIAIVVQIFVGTFVVLTSFLGCFASARVSLGLVWSYVICLLILLCLQIYIIAAAHSTDYVKRSKKDFLAIWADPRANKERISLIEQKYSCCGELGYHDYILMGRGIPSNCYKLFLRHAEFLFTEGCLQAVQAHATDNVVIGLIIKWMLLVVEFAALGAATHLGITVRNKLRRERF
;
A
#
# COMPACT_ATOMS: atom_id res chain seq x y z
N MET A 1 -19.26 -36.40 -7.32
CA MET A 1 -17.90 -35.84 -7.07
C MET A 1 -17.53 -34.71 -8.03
N ALA A 2 -17.98 -34.70 -9.29
CA ALA A 2 -17.72 -33.62 -10.25
C ALA A 2 -18.25 -32.23 -9.81
N CYS A 3 -19.45 -32.18 -9.21
CA CYS A 3 -20.04 -30.93 -8.71
C CYS A 3 -19.14 -30.21 -7.67
N ARG A 4 -18.60 -30.95 -6.69
CA ARG A 4 -17.73 -30.40 -5.64
C ARG A 4 -16.43 -29.82 -6.20
N THR A 5 -15.82 -30.47 -7.17
CA THR A 5 -14.60 -29.96 -7.82
C THR A 5 -14.87 -28.73 -8.68
N SER A 6 -16.00 -28.67 -9.37
CA SER A 6 -16.39 -27.49 -10.16
C SER A 6 -16.68 -26.28 -9.27
N PHE A 7 -17.35 -26.49 -8.13
CA PHE A 7 -17.60 -25.44 -7.16
C PHE A 7 -16.30 -24.85 -6.56
N LEU A 8 -15.36 -25.71 -6.16
CA LEU A 8 -14.05 -25.27 -5.64
C LEU A 8 -13.25 -24.48 -6.66
N LYS A 9 -13.27 -24.90 -7.93
CA LYS A 9 -12.61 -24.15 -9.02
C LYS A 9 -13.21 -22.76 -9.21
N ALA A 10 -14.55 -22.65 -9.17
CA ALA A 10 -15.24 -21.38 -9.29
C ALA A 10 -14.87 -20.42 -8.14
N ILE A 11 -14.90 -20.91 -6.90
CA ILE A 11 -14.45 -20.14 -5.72
C ILE A 11 -13.01 -19.67 -5.90
N LEU A 12 -12.11 -20.57 -6.29
CA LEU A 12 -10.69 -20.24 -6.43
C LEU A 12 -10.46 -19.19 -7.53
N ILE A 13 -11.21 -19.26 -8.63
CA ILE A 13 -11.17 -18.21 -9.68
C ILE A 13 -11.66 -16.88 -9.12
N ILE A 14 -12.79 -16.85 -8.40
CA ILE A 14 -13.32 -15.63 -7.79
C ILE A 14 -12.31 -15.01 -6.82
N LEU A 15 -11.72 -15.82 -5.93
CA LEU A 15 -10.70 -15.36 -4.99
C LEU A 15 -9.46 -14.80 -5.70
N ASN A 16 -9.00 -15.42 -6.77
CA ASN A 16 -7.86 -14.91 -7.55
C ASN A 16 -8.18 -13.62 -8.32
N VAL A 17 -9.42 -13.47 -8.82
CA VAL A 17 -9.85 -12.20 -9.41
C VAL A 17 -9.85 -11.09 -8.35
N LEU A 18 -10.35 -11.37 -7.14
CA LEU A 18 -10.30 -10.42 -6.03
C LEU A 18 -8.86 -10.08 -5.62
N LEU A 19 -7.96 -11.07 -5.50
CA LEU A 19 -6.54 -10.84 -5.23
C LEU A 19 -5.89 -9.97 -6.30
N SER A 20 -6.20 -10.21 -7.57
CA SER A 20 -5.70 -9.39 -8.68
C SER A 20 -6.16 -7.94 -8.58
N LEU A 21 -7.45 -7.71 -8.28
CA LEU A 21 -7.99 -6.36 -8.08
C LEU A 21 -7.32 -5.66 -6.90
N ILE A 22 -7.17 -6.34 -5.76
CA ILE A 22 -6.48 -5.79 -4.58
C ILE A 22 -5.02 -5.48 -4.93
N GLY A 23 -4.32 -6.38 -5.62
CA GLY A 23 -2.95 -6.17 -6.08
C GLY A 23 -2.79 -4.95 -6.99
N VAL A 24 -3.69 -4.75 -7.95
CA VAL A 24 -3.69 -3.57 -8.82
C VAL A 24 -3.94 -2.29 -8.03
N THR A 25 -4.90 -2.29 -7.09
CA THR A 25 -5.14 -1.11 -6.23
C THR A 25 -3.94 -0.77 -5.36
N LEU A 26 -3.24 -1.77 -4.82
CA LEU A 26 -2.00 -1.58 -4.07
C LEU A 26 -0.91 -0.94 -4.92
N ILE A 27 -0.73 -1.40 -6.16
CA ILE A 27 0.24 -0.81 -7.10
C ILE A 27 -0.14 0.64 -7.39
N ALA A 28 -1.40 0.92 -7.71
CA ALA A 28 -1.85 2.26 -8.05
C ALA A 28 -1.64 3.27 -6.91
N LEU A 29 -2.00 2.88 -5.67
CA LEU A 29 -1.77 3.70 -4.48
C LEU A 29 -0.28 3.91 -4.22
N SER A 30 0.53 2.86 -4.35
CA SER A 30 1.98 2.96 -4.12
C SER A 30 2.66 3.86 -5.17
N VAL A 31 2.22 3.82 -6.43
CA VAL A 31 2.73 4.72 -7.49
C VAL A 31 2.31 6.16 -7.22
N TYR A 32 1.09 6.39 -6.75
CA TYR A 32 0.63 7.72 -6.34
C TYR A 32 1.49 8.29 -5.20
N GLU A 33 1.77 7.48 -4.17
CA GLU A 33 2.66 7.87 -3.08
C GLU A 33 4.10 8.11 -3.57
N LEU A 34 4.60 7.27 -4.47
CA LEU A 34 5.96 7.37 -5.03
C LEU A 34 6.21 8.72 -5.71
N ASN A 35 5.23 9.22 -6.48
CA ASN A 35 5.34 10.50 -7.17
C ASN A 35 5.46 11.70 -6.21
N SER A 36 5.06 11.49 -4.96
CA SER A 36 5.08 12.52 -3.91
C SER A 36 6.20 12.32 -2.89
N SER A 37 6.96 11.23 -3.00
CA SER A 37 8.02 10.85 -2.09
C SER A 37 9.38 11.32 -2.61
N THR A 38 10.30 11.63 -1.69
CA THR A 38 11.64 12.08 -2.08
C THR A 38 12.59 10.90 -2.26
N PRO A 39 13.31 10.82 -3.41
CA PRO A 39 14.25 9.76 -3.69
C PRO A 39 15.32 9.61 -2.60
N GLY A 40 15.72 8.37 -2.30
CA GLY A 40 16.79 8.05 -1.35
C GLY A 40 16.37 7.99 0.12
N THR A 41 15.09 8.22 0.44
CA THR A 41 14.54 8.03 1.79
C THR A 41 14.13 6.58 2.05
N PHE A 42 14.09 6.17 3.32
CA PHE A 42 13.56 4.86 3.71
C PHE A 42 12.10 4.65 3.28
N GLU A 43 11.31 5.73 3.25
CA GLU A 43 9.93 5.72 2.76
C GLU A 43 9.87 5.35 1.27
N HIS A 44 10.71 5.97 0.45
CA HIS A 44 10.81 5.66 -0.97
C HIS A 44 11.17 4.17 -1.21
N ILE A 45 12.09 3.61 -0.43
CA ILE A 45 12.45 2.18 -0.52
C ILE A 45 11.24 1.31 -0.15
N ALA A 46 10.53 1.65 0.93
CA ALA A 46 9.34 0.92 1.36
C ALA A 46 8.23 0.94 0.30
N ILE A 47 7.98 2.08 -0.33
CA ILE A 47 6.99 2.22 -1.42
C ILE A 47 7.38 1.36 -2.62
N VAL A 48 8.66 1.36 -3.02
CA VAL A 48 9.15 0.51 -4.13
C VAL A 48 8.97 -0.97 -3.81
N VAL A 49 9.30 -1.42 -2.60
CA VAL A 49 9.05 -2.80 -2.16
C VAL A 49 7.57 -3.14 -2.22
N GLN A 50 6.69 -2.21 -1.84
CA GLN A 50 5.24 -2.41 -1.90
C GLN A 50 4.73 -2.61 -3.34
N ILE A 51 5.28 -1.90 -4.32
CA ILE A 51 4.98 -2.09 -5.74
C ILE A 51 5.40 -3.49 -6.21
N PHE A 52 6.60 -3.95 -5.81
CA PHE A 52 7.07 -5.31 -6.12
C PHE A 52 6.14 -6.38 -5.54
N VAL A 53 5.71 -6.23 -4.28
CA VAL A 53 4.77 -7.15 -3.64
C VAL A 53 3.44 -7.17 -4.38
N GLY A 54 2.86 -6.00 -4.69
CA GLY A 54 1.61 -5.91 -5.45
C GLY A 54 1.71 -6.57 -6.82
N THR A 55 2.84 -6.40 -7.52
CA THR A 55 3.09 -7.06 -8.81
C THR A 55 3.12 -8.58 -8.66
N PHE A 56 3.79 -9.07 -7.63
CA PHE A 56 3.86 -10.51 -7.36
C PHE A 56 2.48 -11.09 -7.03
N VAL A 57 1.65 -10.38 -6.26
CA VAL A 57 0.24 -10.77 -5.98
C VAL A 57 -0.57 -10.88 -7.27
N VAL A 58 -0.41 -9.95 -8.21
CA VAL A 58 -1.09 -10.02 -9.52
C VAL A 58 -0.62 -11.24 -10.33
N LEU A 59 0.69 -11.49 -10.38
CA LEU A 59 1.26 -12.65 -11.08
C LEU A 59 0.80 -13.98 -10.47
N THR A 60 0.80 -14.09 -9.14
CA THR A 60 0.32 -15.30 -8.45
C THR A 60 -1.17 -15.50 -8.66
N SER A 61 -1.96 -14.42 -8.76
CA SER A 61 -3.39 -14.48 -9.08
C SER A 61 -3.63 -15.10 -10.47
N PHE A 62 -2.84 -14.70 -11.47
CA PHE A 62 -2.90 -15.33 -12.80
C PHE A 62 -2.52 -16.80 -12.75
N LEU A 63 -1.45 -17.16 -12.01
CA LEU A 63 -1.07 -18.56 -11.80
C LEU A 63 -2.19 -19.37 -11.15
N GLY A 64 -2.91 -18.81 -10.17
CA GLY A 64 -4.06 -19.44 -9.52
C GLY A 64 -5.20 -19.74 -10.49
N CYS A 65 -5.53 -18.79 -11.36
CA CYS A 65 -6.52 -18.99 -12.44
C CYS A 65 -6.10 -20.11 -13.40
N PHE A 66 -4.84 -20.11 -13.86
CA PHE A 66 -4.32 -21.17 -14.74
C PHE A 66 -4.27 -22.54 -14.06
N ALA A 67 -3.90 -22.59 -12.78
CA ALA A 67 -3.89 -23.81 -11.97
C ALA A 67 -5.29 -24.43 -11.85
N SER A 68 -6.31 -23.59 -11.65
CA SER A 68 -7.72 -24.01 -11.59
C SER A 68 -8.23 -24.55 -12.93
N ALA A 69 -7.87 -23.89 -14.04
CA ALA A 69 -8.29 -24.25 -15.39
C ALA A 69 -7.65 -25.55 -15.88
N ARG A 70 -6.31 -25.67 -15.75
CA ARG A 70 -5.54 -26.82 -16.26
C ARG A 70 -5.52 -28.02 -15.31
N VAL A 71 -5.92 -27.86 -14.04
CA VAL A 71 -5.95 -28.93 -13.02
C VAL A 71 -4.61 -29.68 -12.90
N SER A 72 -3.51 -28.99 -13.21
CA SER A 72 -2.17 -29.55 -13.08
C SER A 72 -1.75 -29.53 -11.61
N LEU A 73 -1.40 -30.69 -11.06
CA LEU A 73 -0.90 -30.78 -9.69
C LEU A 73 0.33 -29.90 -9.48
N GLY A 74 1.24 -29.84 -10.47
CA GLY A 74 2.43 -29.00 -10.40
C GLY A 74 2.08 -27.51 -10.25
N LEU A 75 1.16 -27.01 -11.08
CA LEU A 75 0.72 -25.61 -11.03
C LEU A 75 -0.01 -25.27 -9.72
N VAL A 76 -0.83 -26.19 -9.20
CA VAL A 76 -1.53 -25.97 -7.93
C VAL A 76 -0.53 -25.87 -6.77
N TRP A 77 0.46 -26.76 -6.71
CA TRP A 77 1.47 -26.72 -5.64
C TRP A 77 2.43 -25.55 -5.77
N SER A 78 2.82 -25.15 -6.99
CA SER A 78 3.62 -23.93 -7.19
C SER A 78 2.86 -22.69 -6.73
N TYR A 79 1.57 -22.60 -7.05
CA TYR A 79 0.71 -21.51 -6.58
C TYR A 79 0.61 -21.48 -5.04
N VAL A 80 0.41 -22.63 -4.40
CA VAL A 80 0.41 -22.75 -2.93
C VAL A 80 1.72 -22.27 -2.32
N ILE A 81 2.87 -22.64 -2.88
CA ILE A 81 4.18 -22.18 -2.39
C ILE A 81 4.32 -20.66 -2.54
N CYS A 82 3.90 -20.09 -3.68
CA CYS A 82 3.94 -18.64 -3.88
C CYS A 82 3.04 -17.89 -2.87
N LEU A 83 1.84 -18.40 -2.58
CA LEU A 83 0.96 -17.83 -1.55
C LEU A 83 1.59 -17.88 -0.16
N LEU A 84 2.26 -18.97 0.20
CA LEU A 84 2.94 -19.08 1.49
C LEU A 84 4.07 -18.05 1.63
N ILE A 85 4.85 -17.83 0.57
CA ILE A 85 5.91 -16.80 0.56
C ILE A 85 5.29 -15.40 0.74
N LEU A 86 4.21 -15.10 0.02
CA LEU A 86 3.49 -13.83 0.13
C LEU A 86 2.95 -13.60 1.55
N LEU A 87 2.33 -14.61 2.15
CA LEU A 87 1.80 -14.52 3.52
C LEU A 87 2.92 -14.24 4.54
N CYS A 88 4.06 -14.94 4.43
CA CYS A 88 5.21 -14.68 5.30
C CYS A 88 5.73 -13.24 5.18
N LEU A 89 5.83 -12.74 3.96
CA LEU A 89 6.25 -11.35 3.71
C LEU A 89 5.24 -10.34 4.28
N GLN A 90 3.93 -10.59 4.12
CA GLN A 90 2.89 -9.69 4.66
C GLN A 90 2.89 -9.65 6.18
N ILE A 91 3.00 -10.80 6.84
CA ILE A 91 3.07 -10.86 8.30
C ILE A 91 4.29 -10.08 8.81
N TYR A 92 5.45 -10.24 8.16
CA TYR A 92 6.65 -9.46 8.49
C TYR A 92 6.42 -7.94 8.32
N ILE A 93 5.82 -7.52 7.20
CA ILE A 93 5.55 -6.10 6.92
C ILE A 93 4.56 -5.52 7.94
N ILE A 94 3.49 -6.24 8.28
CA ILE A 94 2.49 -5.79 9.28
C ILE A 94 3.12 -5.68 10.66
N ALA A 95 3.94 -6.65 11.06
CA ALA A 95 4.66 -6.61 12.33
C ALA A 95 5.65 -5.44 12.41
N ALA A 96 6.40 -5.19 11.32
CA ALA A 96 7.31 -4.05 11.22
C ALA A 96 6.56 -2.70 11.20
N ALA A 97 5.37 -2.66 10.62
CA ALA A 97 4.53 -1.46 10.63
C ALA A 97 4.04 -1.13 12.04
N HIS A 98 3.69 -2.13 12.85
CA HIS A 98 3.24 -1.90 14.22
C HIS A 98 4.39 -1.50 15.17
N SER A 99 5.64 -1.86 14.87
CA SER A 99 6.81 -1.46 15.67
C SER A 99 7.31 -0.04 15.35
N THR A 100 6.84 0.55 14.26
CA THR A 100 7.26 1.88 13.81
C THR A 100 6.15 2.91 14.00
N ASP A 101 6.37 3.90 14.86
CA ASP A 101 5.46 5.05 15.00
C ASP A 101 5.60 5.96 13.77
N TYR A 102 4.93 5.62 12.67
CA TYR A 102 4.93 6.41 11.43
C TYR A 102 4.57 7.86 11.70
N VAL A 103 3.56 8.11 12.54
CA VAL A 103 3.11 9.44 12.95
C VAL A 103 4.23 10.26 13.60
N LYS A 104 4.97 9.64 14.53
CA LYS A 104 6.09 10.29 15.23
C LYS A 104 7.25 10.55 14.29
N ARG A 105 7.48 9.65 13.33
CA ARG A 105 8.51 9.78 12.30
C ARG A 105 8.19 10.90 11.32
N SER A 106 6.97 10.94 10.77
CA SER A 106 6.50 12.02 9.88
C SER A 106 6.59 13.39 10.57
N LYS A 107 6.23 13.47 11.86
CA LYS A 107 6.42 14.68 12.67
C LYS A 107 7.90 15.09 12.75
N LYS A 108 8.79 14.15 13.09
CA LYS A 108 10.23 14.43 13.22
C LYS A 108 10.85 14.85 11.88
N ASP A 109 10.46 14.20 10.79
CA ASP A 109 10.94 14.49 9.45
C ASP A 109 10.49 15.87 8.99
N PHE A 110 9.22 16.25 9.23
CA PHE A 110 8.74 17.61 8.97
C PHE A 110 9.49 18.67 9.78
N LEU A 111 9.67 18.46 11.08
CA LEU A 111 10.42 19.39 11.94
C LEU A 111 11.88 19.55 11.48
N ALA A 112 12.51 18.47 11.00
CA ALA A 112 13.86 18.54 10.45
C ALA A 112 13.93 19.37 9.16
N ILE A 113 12.90 19.28 8.31
CA ILE A 113 12.78 20.10 7.10
C ILE A 113 12.55 21.58 7.49
N TRP A 114 11.69 21.82 8.48
CA TRP A 114 11.35 23.17 8.96
C TRP A 114 12.46 23.85 9.76
N ALA A 115 13.45 23.09 10.27
CA ALA A 115 14.58 23.65 11.01
C ALA A 115 15.42 24.65 10.20
N ASP A 116 15.50 24.47 8.87
CA ASP A 116 16.07 25.46 7.96
C ASP A 116 15.16 25.70 6.75
N PRO A 117 14.21 26.66 6.86
CA PRO A 117 13.28 26.94 5.79
C PRO A 117 13.91 27.56 4.54
N ARG A 118 15.14 28.10 4.65
CA ARG A 118 15.84 28.70 3.50
C ARG A 118 16.49 27.61 2.67
N ALA A 119 17.17 26.67 3.30
CA ALA A 119 17.79 25.53 2.62
C ALA A 119 16.72 24.59 2.02
N ASN A 120 15.59 24.41 2.70
CA ASN A 120 14.55 23.46 2.30
C ASN A 120 13.33 24.10 1.60
N LYS A 121 13.50 25.29 0.99
CA LYS A 121 12.38 26.06 0.41
C LYS A 121 11.51 25.25 -0.56
N GLU A 122 12.12 24.46 -1.45
CA GLU A 122 11.38 23.64 -2.41
C GLU A 122 10.56 22.54 -1.73
N ARG A 123 11.15 21.83 -0.76
CA ARG A 123 10.47 20.75 -0.02
C ARG A 123 9.31 21.30 0.79
N ILE A 124 9.50 22.43 1.46
CA ILE A 124 8.44 23.11 2.21
C ILE A 124 7.32 23.53 1.27
N SER A 125 7.64 24.11 0.11
CA SER A 125 6.63 24.48 -0.87
C SER A 125 5.82 23.32 -1.40
N LEU A 126 6.44 22.15 -1.54
CA LEU A 126 5.75 20.94 -1.97
C LEU A 126 4.81 20.44 -0.87
N ILE A 127 5.25 20.46 0.39
CA ILE A 127 4.44 20.08 1.56
C ILE A 127 3.23 20.99 1.74
N GLU A 128 3.44 22.31 1.71
CA GLU A 128 2.37 23.31 1.88
C GLU A 128 1.29 23.18 0.82
N GLN A 129 1.67 22.96 -0.45
CA GLN A 129 0.70 22.72 -1.52
C GLN A 129 0.06 21.33 -1.45
N LYS A 130 0.84 20.28 -1.16
CA LYS A 130 0.36 18.89 -1.11
C LYS A 130 -0.70 18.69 -0.02
N TYR A 131 -0.47 19.27 1.16
CA TYR A 131 -1.35 19.13 2.31
C TYR A 131 -2.25 20.35 2.54
N SER A 132 -2.23 21.34 1.62
CA SER A 132 -3.02 22.57 1.74
C SER A 132 -2.88 23.25 3.11
N CYS A 133 -1.64 23.35 3.58
CA CYS A 133 -1.26 23.88 4.88
C CYS A 133 -0.23 25.01 4.70
N CYS A 134 0.00 25.81 5.73
CA CYS A 134 1.00 26.88 5.71
C CYS A 134 1.69 27.00 7.06
N GLY A 135 3.01 27.13 7.06
CA GLY A 135 3.76 27.25 8.32
C GLY A 135 3.91 25.94 9.06
N GLU A 136 4.58 25.97 10.21
CA GLU A 136 4.67 24.82 11.13
C GLU A 136 3.34 24.64 11.87
N LEU A 137 2.91 25.69 12.57
CA LEU A 137 1.65 25.76 13.31
C LEU A 137 0.60 26.61 12.59
N GLY A 138 1.03 27.49 11.67
CA GLY A 138 0.14 28.27 10.82
C GLY A 138 0.89 29.35 10.04
N TYR A 139 0.18 30.07 9.16
CA TYR A 139 0.77 31.11 8.31
C TYR A 139 1.46 32.25 9.08
N HIS A 140 1.08 32.46 10.35
CA HIS A 140 1.69 33.45 11.23
C HIS A 140 3.18 33.18 11.49
N ASP A 141 3.65 31.95 11.35
CA ASP A 141 5.06 31.59 11.56
C ASP A 141 5.98 32.37 10.63
N TYR A 142 5.56 32.60 9.39
CA TYR A 142 6.33 33.42 8.44
C TYR A 142 6.41 34.87 8.90
N ILE A 143 5.33 35.42 9.45
CA ILE A 143 5.28 36.80 9.96
C ILE A 143 6.20 36.95 11.18
N LEU A 144 6.17 35.98 12.10
CA LEU A 144 7.04 35.93 13.27
C LEU A 144 8.53 35.85 12.90
N MET A 145 8.85 35.18 11.78
CA MET A 145 10.20 35.15 11.21
C MET A 145 10.59 36.42 10.42
N GLY A 146 9.74 37.46 10.43
CA GLY A 146 9.97 38.70 9.70
C GLY A 146 9.87 38.54 8.18
N ARG A 147 9.13 37.54 7.70
CA ARG A 147 8.93 37.25 6.27
C ARG A 147 7.49 37.49 5.87
N GLY A 148 7.28 37.85 4.60
CA GLY A 148 5.95 37.81 4.00
C GLY A 148 5.47 36.38 3.83
N ILE A 149 4.15 36.18 3.90
CA ILE A 149 3.52 34.89 3.60
C ILE A 149 3.84 34.52 2.15
N PRO A 150 4.48 33.36 1.90
CA PRO A 150 4.90 32.97 0.56
C PRO A 150 3.71 32.50 -0.29
N SER A 151 3.84 32.52 -1.62
CA SER A 151 2.72 32.24 -2.55
C SER A 151 2.23 30.79 -2.50
N ASN A 152 3.09 29.85 -2.15
CA ASN A 152 2.79 28.44 -1.88
C ASN A 152 1.88 28.19 -0.67
N CYS A 153 1.67 29.18 0.21
CA CYS A 153 0.63 29.14 1.23
C CYS A 153 -0.78 29.47 0.68
N TYR A 154 -0.89 29.75 -0.61
CA TYR A 154 -2.17 30.06 -1.24
C TYR A 154 -2.54 29.00 -2.28
N LYS A 155 -3.82 28.68 -2.36
CA LYS A 155 -4.38 27.84 -3.42
C LYS A 155 -4.05 28.44 -4.79
N LEU A 156 -3.60 27.59 -5.73
CA LEU A 156 -3.18 27.99 -7.09
C LEU A 156 -2.06 29.05 -7.12
N PHE A 157 -1.32 29.24 -6.01
CA PHE A 157 -0.30 30.29 -5.86
C PHE A 157 -0.84 31.74 -5.98
N LEU A 158 -2.15 31.93 -5.85
CA LEU A 158 -2.81 33.23 -5.98
C LEU A 158 -2.94 33.92 -4.62
N ARG A 159 -2.28 35.06 -4.44
CA ARG A 159 -2.24 35.82 -3.16
C ARG A 159 -3.56 36.54 -2.84
N HIS A 160 -4.65 35.78 -2.69
CA HIS A 160 -5.97 36.24 -2.27
C HIS A 160 -6.28 35.67 -0.89
N ALA A 161 -6.89 36.47 -0.01
CA ALA A 161 -7.21 36.06 1.36
C ALA A 161 -8.09 34.79 1.41
N GLU A 162 -9.00 34.63 0.45
CA GLU A 162 -9.88 33.45 0.33
C GLU A 162 -9.14 32.15 -0.02
N PHE A 163 -7.92 32.25 -0.55
CA PHE A 163 -7.10 31.10 -0.95
C PHE A 163 -5.99 30.78 0.05
N LEU A 164 -5.86 31.54 1.14
CA LEU A 164 -4.84 31.32 2.15
C LEU A 164 -5.12 30.02 2.93
N PHE A 165 -4.12 29.16 3.03
CA PHE A 165 -4.17 28.00 3.92
C PHE A 165 -3.99 28.44 5.37
N THR A 166 -5.00 28.16 6.20
CA THR A 166 -5.01 28.53 7.62
C THR A 166 -4.49 27.44 8.55
N GLU A 167 -4.48 26.18 8.08
CA GLU A 167 -4.00 25.04 8.86
C GLU A 167 -2.47 24.97 8.89
N GLY A 168 -1.90 24.62 10.05
CA GLY A 168 -0.47 24.37 10.22
C GLY A 168 -0.03 23.03 9.66
N CYS A 169 1.13 23.00 8.97
CA CYS A 169 1.60 21.78 8.32
C CYS A 169 1.99 20.67 9.30
N LEU A 170 2.38 20.98 10.53
CA LEU A 170 2.70 19.97 11.53
C LEU A 170 1.50 19.06 11.81
N GLN A 171 0.30 19.66 11.93
CA GLN A 171 -0.94 18.93 12.16
C GLN A 171 -1.43 18.24 10.89
N ALA A 172 -1.42 18.94 9.75
CA ALA A 172 -1.89 18.40 8.47
C ALA A 172 -1.08 17.18 8.00
N VAL A 173 0.26 17.24 8.11
CA VAL A 173 1.15 16.10 7.79
C VAL A 173 0.88 14.92 8.72
N GLN A 174 0.63 15.19 10.01
CA GLN A 174 0.35 14.13 10.98
C GLN A 174 -0.99 13.43 10.70
N ALA A 175 -2.04 14.21 10.39
CA ALA A 175 -3.36 13.68 10.06
C ALA A 175 -3.34 12.87 8.75
N HIS A 176 -2.66 13.38 7.72
CA HIS A 176 -2.55 12.66 6.47
C HIS A 176 -1.69 11.38 6.60
N ALA A 177 -0.65 11.41 7.43
CA ALA A 177 0.14 10.22 7.74
C ALA A 177 -0.70 9.15 8.47
N THR A 178 -1.57 9.54 9.41
CA THR A 178 -2.46 8.58 10.07
C THR A 178 -3.45 7.95 9.09
N ASP A 179 -4.08 8.75 8.23
CA ASP A 179 -5.11 8.26 7.31
C ASP A 179 -4.52 7.28 6.28
N ASN A 180 -3.37 7.62 5.68
CA ASN A 180 -2.71 6.75 4.71
C ASN A 180 -2.22 5.44 5.34
N VAL A 181 -1.68 5.50 6.57
CA VAL A 181 -1.27 4.30 7.31
C VAL A 181 -2.47 3.40 7.62
N VAL A 182 -3.60 3.99 8.05
CA VAL A 182 -4.83 3.23 8.34
C VAL A 182 -5.38 2.57 7.07
N ILE A 183 -5.49 3.32 5.97
CA ILE A 183 -5.95 2.77 4.68
C ILE A 183 -5.01 1.65 4.21
N GLY A 184 -3.70 1.86 4.28
CA GLY A 184 -2.69 0.86 3.91
C GLY A 184 -2.79 -0.41 4.77
N LEU A 185 -3.03 -0.28 6.08
CA LEU A 185 -3.23 -1.41 6.98
C LEU A 185 -4.53 -2.17 6.65
N ILE A 186 -5.63 -1.47 6.38
CA ILE A 186 -6.91 -2.10 6.01
C ILE A 186 -6.73 -2.95 4.74
N ILE A 187 -6.07 -2.42 3.71
CA ILE A 187 -5.84 -3.15 2.46
C ILE A 187 -4.96 -4.37 2.71
N LYS A 188 -3.90 -4.26 3.53
CA LYS A 188 -3.03 -5.39 3.90
C LYS A 188 -3.77 -6.48 4.65
N TRP A 189 -4.63 -6.13 5.61
CA TRP A 189 -5.47 -7.10 6.33
C TRP A 189 -6.48 -7.78 5.40
N MET A 190 -7.13 -7.02 4.51
CA MET A 190 -8.03 -7.58 3.50
C MET A 190 -7.30 -8.55 2.59
N LEU A 191 -6.11 -8.19 2.11
CA LEU A 191 -5.28 -9.06 1.28
C LEU A 191 -4.93 -10.36 2.00
N LEU A 192 -4.50 -10.28 3.26
CA LEU A 192 -4.13 -11.43 4.09
C LEU A 192 -5.29 -12.41 4.28
N VAL A 193 -6.52 -11.91 4.52
CA VAL A 193 -7.72 -12.75 4.66
C VAL A 193 -8.03 -13.48 3.35
N VAL A 194 -7.98 -12.78 2.22
CA VAL A 194 -8.28 -13.37 0.91
C VAL A 194 -7.20 -14.38 0.51
N GLU A 195 -5.92 -14.11 0.77
CA GLU A 195 -4.83 -15.05 0.52
C GLU A 195 -4.96 -16.33 1.35
N PHE A 196 -5.33 -16.20 2.62
CA PHE A 196 -5.56 -17.36 3.49
C PHE A 196 -6.73 -18.22 2.98
N ALA A 197 -7.82 -17.58 2.55
CA ALA A 197 -8.95 -18.27 1.92
C ALA A 197 -8.53 -18.97 0.62
N ALA A 198 -7.74 -18.30 -0.23
CA ALA A 198 -7.24 -18.85 -1.48
C ALA A 198 -6.29 -20.04 -1.25
N LEU A 199 -5.42 -19.97 -0.24
CA LEU A 199 -4.53 -21.05 0.18
C LEU A 199 -5.33 -22.27 0.64
N GLY A 200 -6.35 -22.08 1.48
CA GLY A 200 -7.25 -23.14 1.93
C GLY A 200 -7.98 -23.81 0.76
N ALA A 201 -8.54 -23.01 -0.16
CA ALA A 201 -9.21 -23.53 -1.35
C ALA A 201 -8.24 -24.31 -2.28
N ALA A 202 -7.03 -23.79 -2.49
CA ALA A 202 -6.03 -24.38 -3.38
C ALA A 202 -5.46 -25.69 -2.83
N THR A 203 -5.14 -25.74 -1.54
CA THR A 203 -4.67 -26.96 -0.88
C THR A 203 -5.74 -28.05 -0.90
N HIS A 204 -7.00 -27.71 -0.60
CA HIS A 204 -8.11 -28.65 -0.68
C HIS A 204 -8.34 -29.16 -2.12
N LEU A 205 -8.27 -28.27 -3.12
CA LEU A 205 -8.35 -28.66 -4.53
C LEU A 205 -7.19 -29.59 -4.93
N GLY A 206 -5.95 -29.25 -4.55
CA GLY A 206 -4.75 -30.03 -4.84
C GLY A 206 -4.81 -31.44 -4.24
N ILE A 207 -5.23 -31.58 -2.97
CA ILE A 207 -5.41 -32.87 -2.32
C ILE A 207 -6.51 -33.69 -3.01
N THR A 208 -7.64 -33.05 -3.34
CA THR A 208 -8.76 -33.71 -4.02
C THR A 208 -8.35 -34.26 -5.39
N VAL A 209 -7.64 -33.46 -6.18
CA VAL A 209 -7.12 -33.85 -7.50
C VAL A 209 -6.07 -34.96 -7.36
N ARG A 210 -5.15 -34.85 -6.40
CA ARG A 210 -4.10 -35.86 -6.15
C ARG A 210 -4.70 -37.21 -5.78
N ASN A 211 -5.72 -37.20 -4.90
CA ASN A 211 -6.41 -38.41 -4.50
C ASN A 211 -7.17 -39.06 -5.67
N LYS A 212 -7.78 -38.25 -6.55
CA LYS A 212 -8.43 -38.75 -7.76
C LYS A 212 -7.43 -39.42 -8.71
N LEU A 213 -6.32 -38.74 -9.04
CA LEU A 213 -5.25 -39.28 -9.89
C LEU A 213 -4.57 -40.53 -9.30
N ARG A 214 -4.59 -40.69 -7.97
CA ARG A 214 -4.12 -41.90 -7.31
C ARG A 214 -5.09 -43.06 -7.52
N ARG A 215 -6.40 -42.82 -7.40
CA ARG A 215 -7.44 -43.85 -7.61
C ARG A 215 -7.53 -44.32 -9.06
N GLU A 216 -7.24 -43.46 -10.04
CA GLU A 216 -7.25 -43.85 -11.46
C GLU A 216 -6.03 -44.68 -11.88
N ARG A 217 -4.99 -44.76 -11.03
CA ARG A 217 -3.78 -45.57 -11.28
C ARG A 217 -3.85 -46.98 -10.67
N PHE A 218 -4.88 -47.27 -9.87
CA PHE A 218 -5.14 -48.58 -9.28
C PHE A 218 -6.44 -49.14 -9.87
#